data_AF-A0AA47MYA0-F1
#
_entry.id   AF-A0AA47MYA0-F1
#
_cell.length_a   1.000
_cell.length_b   1.000
_cell.length_c   1.000
_cell.angle_alpha   90.00
_cell.angle_beta   90.00
_cell.angle_gamma   90.00
#
_symmetry.space_group_name_H-M   'P 1'
#
loop_
_entity.id
_entity.type
_entity.pdbx_description
1 polymer ?
#
loop_
_entity_poly.entity_id
_entity_poly.type
_entity_poly.pdbx_seq_one_letter_code
_entity_poly.pdbx_strand_id
1 'polypeptide(L)'
;MMDLRRYPLDEQNCTLEIESYGYTTDDIEFYWQGGSSGSVTGVENIELPQFSIMDYQTLSKKAVFATGSYPRLSLSFKLKRNIGYFILQTYMPSTLITILSWVSFWINYDASAARVALGITTVLTMTTINTHLRETLPKIPYVKAIDIYLMGCFVFVFLALLEYAFVNYIFFGRGPHLQKKVAEKAAKTNNENKSRLESNKVQVDAHGNILLTNLTNEMSGADMMGALSDPRVTMFSYDSASIQYRKPMTSRDMYGRPALDRPVAHKKSRLRRRASQLKVKIPDLTDVNAIDKWSRVIFPITFTFFNLVYWLYYVH
;
A
#
# COMPACT_ATOMS: atom_id res chain seq x y z
N MET A 1 -8.15 -27.00 -34.56
CA MET A 1 -8.07 -26.77 -33.09
C MET A 1 -7.70 -25.31 -32.88
N MET A 2 -8.26 -24.63 -31.87
CA MET A 2 -7.97 -23.21 -31.60
C MET A 2 -6.67 -23.05 -30.80
N ASP A 3 -5.85 -22.05 -31.14
CA ASP A 3 -4.70 -21.62 -30.31
C ASP A 3 -5.12 -20.41 -29.46
N LEU A 4 -5.21 -20.61 -28.16
CA LEU A 4 -5.72 -19.60 -27.20
C LEU A 4 -4.58 -18.95 -26.39
N ARG A 5 -3.31 -19.08 -26.82
CA ARG A 5 -2.16 -18.45 -26.14
C ARG A 5 -2.27 -16.93 -26.05
N ARG A 6 -2.74 -16.27 -27.12
CA ARG A 6 -2.97 -14.81 -27.16
C ARG A 6 -4.32 -14.37 -26.56
N TYR A 7 -5.11 -15.27 -25.98
CA TYR A 7 -6.46 -14.97 -25.50
C TYR A 7 -6.51 -13.81 -24.48
N PRO A 8 -7.38 -12.80 -24.65
CA PRO A 8 -8.51 -12.71 -25.59
C PRO A 8 -8.20 -11.86 -26.85
N LEU A 9 -6.93 -11.59 -27.13
CA LEU A 9 -6.43 -10.86 -28.30
C LEU A 9 -6.06 -11.84 -29.44
N ASP A 10 -6.85 -12.89 -29.59
CA ASP A 10 -6.63 -13.99 -30.51
C ASP A 10 -7.43 -13.87 -31.82
N GLU A 11 -6.79 -14.30 -32.92
CA GLU A 11 -7.42 -14.56 -34.21
C GLU A 11 -7.45 -16.07 -34.43
N GLN A 12 -8.59 -16.61 -34.88
CA GLN A 12 -8.83 -18.03 -35.07
C GLN A 12 -9.23 -18.32 -36.52
N ASN A 13 -8.58 -19.29 -37.14
CA ASN A 13 -8.98 -19.81 -38.45
C ASN A 13 -9.89 -21.03 -38.23
N CYS A 14 -11.16 -20.90 -38.60
CA CYS A 14 -12.18 -21.94 -38.44
C CYS A 14 -12.55 -22.52 -39.81
N THR A 15 -12.17 -23.77 -40.05
CA THR A 15 -12.39 -24.48 -41.32
C THR A 15 -13.61 -25.39 -41.28
N LEU A 16 -14.54 -25.18 -42.21
CA LEU A 16 -15.55 -26.16 -42.61
C LEU A 16 -15.00 -26.98 -43.79
N GLU A 17 -14.77 -28.27 -43.58
CA GLU A 17 -14.38 -29.21 -44.63
C GLU A 17 -15.61 -30.03 -45.05
N ILE A 18 -15.86 -30.11 -46.36
CA ILE A 18 -16.98 -30.86 -46.98
C ILE A 18 -16.37 -31.91 -47.90
N GLU A 19 -16.68 -33.18 -47.69
CA GLU A 19 -15.98 -34.31 -48.29
C GLU A 19 -16.93 -35.44 -48.70
N SER A 20 -16.61 -36.14 -49.79
CA SER A 20 -17.29 -37.39 -50.16
C SER A 20 -16.82 -38.52 -49.24
N TYR A 21 -17.77 -39.21 -48.59
CA TYR A 21 -17.45 -40.31 -47.67
C TYR A 21 -17.19 -41.65 -48.38
N GLY A 22 -17.94 -41.94 -49.44
CA GLY A 22 -17.93 -43.25 -50.10
C GLY A 22 -17.37 -43.26 -51.52
N TYR A 23 -17.55 -42.17 -52.28
CA TYR A 23 -17.15 -42.06 -53.69
C TYR A 23 -15.81 -41.34 -53.82
N THR A 24 -14.92 -41.89 -54.64
CA THR A 24 -13.57 -41.37 -54.86
C THR A 24 -13.55 -40.21 -55.86
N THR A 25 -12.39 -39.59 -56.07
CA THR A 25 -12.18 -38.57 -57.11
C THR A 25 -12.37 -39.07 -58.54
N ASP A 26 -12.48 -40.38 -58.72
CA ASP A 26 -12.66 -41.01 -60.03
C ASP A 26 -14.16 -41.23 -60.31
N ASP A 27 -14.98 -41.24 -59.26
CA ASP A 27 -16.45 -41.33 -59.30
C ASP A 27 -17.13 -39.95 -59.28
N ILE A 28 -16.57 -38.98 -58.54
CA ILE A 28 -17.16 -37.66 -58.31
C ILE A 28 -16.10 -36.57 -58.06
N GLU A 29 -16.32 -35.38 -58.60
CA GLU A 29 -15.51 -34.19 -58.31
C GLU A 29 -16.35 -33.05 -57.71
N PHE A 30 -15.76 -32.27 -56.81
CA PHE A 30 -16.39 -31.10 -56.20
C PHE A 30 -15.70 -29.80 -56.63
N TYR A 31 -16.50 -28.79 -56.98
CA TYR A 31 -16.05 -27.44 -57.31
C TYR A 31 -16.95 -26.38 -56.67
N TRP A 32 -16.38 -25.20 -56.43
CA TRP A 32 -17.13 -24.04 -55.94
C TRP A 32 -17.86 -23.35 -57.09
N GLN A 33 -19.19 -23.52 -57.16
CA GLN A 33 -20.02 -22.83 -58.17
C GLN A 33 -19.98 -21.31 -57.92
N GLY A 34 -19.53 -20.54 -58.90
CA GLY A 34 -19.24 -19.10 -58.73
C GLY A 34 -17.80 -18.77 -58.35
N GLY A 35 -16.90 -19.76 -58.32
CA GLY A 35 -15.49 -19.56 -57.97
C GLY A 35 -15.31 -19.11 -56.52
N SER A 36 -14.14 -18.59 -56.17
CA SER A 36 -13.81 -18.34 -54.77
C SER A 36 -14.68 -17.27 -54.08
N SER A 37 -15.08 -16.24 -54.82
CA SER A 37 -15.82 -15.08 -54.27
C SER A 37 -17.34 -15.18 -54.41
N GLY A 38 -17.84 -16.02 -55.31
CA GLY A 38 -19.28 -16.11 -55.61
C GLY A 38 -20.00 -17.29 -54.97
N SER A 39 -19.27 -18.27 -54.42
CA SER A 39 -19.86 -19.54 -53.97
C SER A 39 -20.38 -19.56 -52.53
N VAL A 40 -20.08 -18.53 -51.74
CA VAL A 40 -20.52 -18.40 -50.35
C VAL A 40 -21.02 -16.97 -50.14
N THR A 41 -22.32 -16.82 -49.92
CA THR A 41 -22.97 -15.51 -49.76
C THR A 41 -23.55 -15.36 -48.36
N GLY A 42 -23.87 -14.12 -47.98
CA GLY A 42 -24.48 -13.82 -46.67
C GLY A 42 -23.53 -13.83 -45.47
N VAL A 43 -22.23 -14.11 -45.66
CA VAL A 43 -21.20 -14.05 -44.59
C VAL A 43 -21.16 -12.68 -43.91
N GLU A 44 -21.35 -11.61 -44.69
CA GLU A 44 -21.41 -10.22 -44.23
C GLU A 44 -22.60 -9.93 -43.28
N ASN A 45 -23.65 -10.75 -43.33
CA ASN A 45 -24.84 -10.61 -42.47
C ASN A 45 -24.74 -11.42 -41.16
N ILE A 46 -23.60 -12.08 -40.89
CA ILE A 46 -23.44 -12.94 -39.71
C ILE A 46 -22.87 -12.12 -38.53
N GLU A 47 -23.77 -11.53 -37.75
CA GLU A 47 -23.40 -10.89 -36.48
C GLU A 47 -23.11 -11.94 -35.40
N LEU A 48 -21.86 -11.98 -34.90
CA LEU A 48 -21.46 -12.82 -33.77
C LEU A 48 -21.19 -11.95 -32.53
N PRO A 49 -21.78 -12.25 -31.35
CA PRO A 49 -21.67 -11.36 -30.18
C PRO A 49 -20.27 -11.31 -29.54
N GLN A 50 -19.41 -12.29 -29.82
CA GLN A 50 -18.06 -12.41 -29.24
C GLN A 50 -16.92 -12.32 -30.27
N PHE A 51 -17.24 -12.32 -31.57
CA PHE A 51 -16.28 -12.38 -32.66
C PHE A 51 -16.69 -11.45 -33.80
N SER A 52 -15.74 -11.04 -34.62
CA SER A 52 -15.96 -10.41 -35.92
C SER A 52 -15.35 -11.31 -37.00
N ILE A 53 -16.06 -11.49 -38.12
CA ILE A 53 -15.52 -12.19 -39.29
C ILE A 53 -14.65 -11.18 -40.06
N MET A 54 -13.36 -11.45 -40.16
CA MET A 54 -12.40 -10.56 -40.84
C MET A 54 -12.29 -10.85 -42.35
N ASP A 55 -12.37 -12.13 -42.71
CA ASP A 55 -12.14 -12.66 -44.07
C ASP A 55 -12.70 -14.09 -44.15
N TYR A 56 -12.97 -14.60 -45.36
CA TYR A 56 -13.27 -16.00 -45.60
C TYR A 56 -12.62 -16.50 -46.90
N GLN A 57 -12.13 -17.74 -46.89
CA GLN A 57 -11.37 -18.30 -48.02
C GLN A 57 -11.91 -19.67 -48.41
N THR A 58 -12.18 -19.83 -49.69
CA THR A 58 -12.73 -21.04 -50.34
C THR A 58 -11.64 -21.75 -51.13
N LEU A 59 -11.42 -23.01 -50.81
CA LEU A 59 -10.39 -23.88 -51.39
C LEU A 59 -11.04 -25.19 -51.87
N SER A 60 -10.55 -25.75 -52.97
CA SER A 60 -10.82 -27.15 -53.35
C SER A 60 -9.52 -27.94 -53.25
N LYS A 61 -9.62 -29.16 -52.73
CA LYS A 61 -8.50 -30.04 -52.34
C LYS A 61 -8.88 -31.49 -52.69
N LYS A 62 -7.87 -32.34 -52.88
CA LYS A 62 -8.04 -33.80 -52.91
C LYS A 62 -7.36 -34.38 -51.66
N ALA A 63 -8.06 -35.25 -50.94
CA ALA A 63 -7.61 -35.85 -49.69
C ALA A 63 -7.30 -37.33 -49.91
N VAL A 64 -6.11 -37.76 -49.51
CA VAL A 64 -5.64 -39.14 -49.69
C VAL A 64 -5.75 -39.89 -48.37
N PHE A 65 -6.49 -40.99 -48.40
CA PHE A 65 -6.65 -41.94 -47.29
C PHE A 65 -6.20 -43.34 -47.74
N ALA A 66 -6.11 -44.28 -46.79
CA ALA A 66 -5.75 -45.67 -47.08
C ALA A 66 -6.74 -46.39 -48.03
N THR A 67 -7.96 -45.87 -48.17
CA THR A 67 -9.02 -46.41 -49.05
C THR A 67 -9.08 -45.76 -50.44
N GLY A 68 -8.40 -44.62 -50.66
CA GLY A 68 -8.47 -43.90 -51.95
C GLY A 68 -8.24 -42.39 -51.83
N SER A 69 -8.44 -41.71 -52.96
CA SER A 69 -8.46 -40.24 -53.09
C SER A 69 -9.90 -39.74 -53.09
N TYR A 70 -10.21 -38.73 -52.28
CA TYR A 70 -11.56 -38.17 -52.11
C TYR A 70 -11.57 -36.66 -52.37
N PRO A 71 -12.61 -36.11 -53.02
CA PRO A 71 -12.74 -34.67 -53.22
C PRO A 71 -13.16 -33.97 -51.91
N ARG A 72 -12.50 -32.85 -51.59
CA ARG A 72 -12.76 -32.05 -50.39
C ARG A 72 -12.81 -30.56 -50.70
N LEU A 73 -13.95 -29.93 -50.41
CA LEU A 73 -14.07 -28.47 -50.36
C LEU A 73 -13.75 -27.98 -48.94
N SER A 74 -13.11 -26.82 -48.84
CA SER A 74 -12.59 -26.28 -47.60
C SER A 74 -12.90 -24.79 -47.53
N LEU A 75 -13.71 -24.39 -46.55
CA LEU A 75 -14.14 -23.01 -46.31
C LEU A 75 -13.57 -22.54 -44.97
N SER A 76 -12.57 -21.65 -45.02
CA SER A 76 -11.85 -21.14 -43.86
C SER A 76 -12.32 -19.73 -43.51
N PHE A 77 -13.00 -19.57 -42.37
CA PHE A 77 -13.33 -18.26 -41.81
C PHE A 77 -12.20 -17.75 -40.92
N LYS A 78 -11.78 -16.50 -41.11
CA LYS A 78 -10.88 -15.81 -40.19
C LYS A 78 -11.69 -15.02 -39.16
N LEU A 79 -11.75 -15.51 -37.93
CA LEU A 79 -12.49 -14.91 -36.83
C LEU A 79 -11.54 -14.12 -35.91
N LYS A 80 -11.88 -12.88 -35.58
CA LYS A 80 -11.18 -12.06 -34.59
C LYS A 80 -12.05 -11.86 -33.35
N ARG A 81 -11.50 -11.99 -32.15
CA ARG A 81 -12.29 -11.83 -30.91
C ARG A 81 -12.56 -10.37 -30.57
N ASN A 82 -13.79 -10.06 -30.16
CA ASN A 82 -14.16 -8.73 -29.67
C ASN A 82 -13.68 -8.53 -28.23
N ILE A 83 -12.61 -7.74 -28.04
CA ILE A 83 -11.92 -7.58 -26.74
C ILE A 83 -12.70 -6.77 -25.70
N GLY A 84 -13.59 -5.88 -26.11
CA GLY A 84 -14.19 -4.83 -25.24
C GLY A 84 -14.88 -5.33 -23.97
N TYR A 85 -15.56 -6.48 -24.04
CA TYR A 85 -16.16 -7.13 -22.87
C TYR A 85 -15.12 -7.46 -21.79
N PHE A 86 -13.99 -8.05 -22.19
CA PHE A 86 -12.90 -8.42 -21.29
C PHE A 86 -12.20 -7.18 -20.72
N ILE A 87 -12.09 -6.08 -21.48
CA ILE A 87 -11.58 -4.80 -20.96
C ILE A 87 -12.38 -4.35 -19.74
N LEU A 88 -13.70 -4.28 -19.88
CA LEU A 88 -14.59 -3.78 -18.83
C LEU A 88 -14.76 -4.76 -17.66
N GLN A 89 -14.87 -6.06 -17.94
CA GLN A 89 -15.13 -7.08 -16.90
C GLN A 89 -13.86 -7.55 -16.18
N THR A 90 -12.68 -7.48 -16.82
CA THR A 90 -11.43 -8.05 -16.26
C THR A 90 -10.32 -7.00 -16.10
N TYR A 91 -9.90 -6.36 -17.19
CA TYR A 91 -8.72 -5.49 -17.15
C TYR A 91 -8.97 -4.25 -16.26
N MET A 92 -10.13 -3.61 -16.41
CA MET A 92 -10.53 -2.46 -15.59
C MET A 92 -10.58 -2.77 -14.09
N PRO A 93 -11.35 -3.76 -13.58
CA PRO A 93 -11.37 -4.06 -12.15
C PRO A 93 -10.00 -4.51 -11.62
N SER A 94 -9.24 -5.31 -12.37
CA SER A 94 -7.87 -5.71 -11.97
C SER A 94 -6.92 -4.50 -11.86
N THR A 95 -7.03 -3.55 -12.78
CA THR A 95 -6.29 -2.28 -12.76
C THR A 95 -6.68 -1.46 -11.54
N LEU A 96 -7.98 -1.29 -11.29
CA LEU A 96 -8.51 -0.52 -10.16
C LEU A 96 -8.12 -1.14 -8.80
N ILE A 97 -8.14 -2.47 -8.67
CA ILE A 97 -7.67 -3.18 -7.46
C ILE A 97 -6.17 -2.96 -7.24
N THR A 98 -5.38 -2.98 -8.32
CA THR A 98 -3.93 -2.70 -8.23
C THR A 98 -3.67 -1.26 -7.80
N ILE A 99 -4.42 -0.29 -8.35
CA ILE A 99 -4.39 1.12 -7.92
C ILE A 99 -4.80 1.27 -6.45
N LEU A 100 -5.86 0.59 -6.01
CA LEU A 100 -6.31 0.62 -4.61
C LEU A 100 -5.26 0.07 -3.64
N SER A 101 -4.46 -0.92 -4.06
CA SER A 101 -3.40 -1.49 -3.20
C SER A 101 -2.36 -0.44 -2.78
N TRP A 102 -1.96 0.47 -3.68
CA TRP A 102 -0.99 1.52 -3.37
C TRP A 102 -1.57 2.79 -2.72
N VAL A 103 -2.91 2.91 -2.61
CA VAL A 103 -3.55 3.94 -1.77
C VAL A 103 -3.18 3.73 -0.29
N SER A 104 -2.85 2.50 0.12
CA SER A 104 -2.32 2.19 1.45
C SER A 104 -1.08 3.02 1.82
N PHE A 105 -0.22 3.37 0.86
CA PHE A 105 0.98 4.19 1.07
C PHE A 105 0.65 5.65 1.44
N TRP A 106 -0.57 6.14 1.20
CA TRP A 106 -1.01 7.49 1.58
C TRP A 106 -1.62 7.55 3.00
N ILE A 107 -2.11 6.43 3.51
CA ILE A 107 -2.65 6.32 4.87
C ILE A 107 -1.49 6.35 5.87
N ASN A 108 -1.57 7.14 6.95
CA ASN A 108 -0.51 7.21 7.97
C ASN A 108 -0.20 5.82 8.58
N TYR A 109 1.09 5.54 8.84
CA TYR A 109 1.55 4.24 9.38
C TYR A 109 0.92 3.88 10.74
N ASP A 110 0.51 4.88 11.51
CA ASP A 110 -0.18 4.76 12.81
C ASP A 110 -1.48 3.94 12.69
N ALA A 111 -2.18 4.05 11.55
CA ALA A 111 -3.39 3.29 11.22
C ALA A 111 -3.08 1.89 10.63
N SER A 112 -2.10 1.20 11.21
CA SER A 112 -1.62 -0.15 10.83
C SER A 112 -2.72 -1.15 10.42
N ALA A 113 -3.76 -1.30 11.24
CA ALA A 113 -4.88 -2.21 10.97
C ALA A 113 -5.62 -1.92 9.65
N ALA A 114 -5.73 -0.65 9.25
CA ALA A 114 -6.39 -0.28 8.00
C ALA A 114 -5.53 -0.62 6.77
N ARG A 115 -4.20 -0.39 6.83
CA ARG A 115 -3.27 -0.82 5.77
C ARG A 115 -3.32 -2.35 5.58
N VAL A 116 -3.31 -3.13 6.67
CA VAL A 116 -3.43 -4.61 6.63
C VAL A 116 -4.75 -5.06 5.99
N ALA A 117 -5.87 -4.52 6.44
CA ALA A 117 -7.19 -4.91 5.95
C ALA A 117 -7.34 -4.66 4.44
N LEU A 118 -6.89 -3.50 3.95
CA LEU A 118 -6.89 -3.18 2.52
C LEU A 118 -5.97 -4.11 1.72
N GLY A 119 -4.76 -4.39 2.21
CA GLY A 119 -3.81 -5.29 1.53
C GLY A 119 -4.30 -6.73 1.43
N ILE A 120 -4.83 -7.30 2.52
CA ILE A 120 -5.40 -8.66 2.50
C ILE A 120 -6.65 -8.72 1.62
N THR A 121 -7.52 -7.71 1.70
CA THR A 121 -8.75 -7.67 0.88
C THR A 121 -8.43 -7.56 -0.61
N THR A 122 -7.48 -6.71 -1.01
CA THR A 122 -7.09 -6.59 -2.43
C THR A 122 -6.45 -7.87 -2.98
N VAL A 123 -5.61 -8.58 -2.22
CA VAL A 123 -5.11 -9.92 -2.59
C VAL A 123 -6.27 -10.92 -2.75
N LEU A 124 -7.24 -10.91 -1.83
CA LEU A 124 -8.42 -11.79 -1.91
C LEU A 124 -9.28 -11.48 -3.13
N THR A 125 -9.65 -10.21 -3.38
CA THR A 125 -10.46 -9.82 -4.54
C THR A 125 -9.76 -10.16 -5.85
N MET A 126 -8.44 -9.94 -5.95
CA MET A 126 -7.66 -10.33 -7.12
C MET A 126 -7.67 -11.85 -7.33
N THR A 127 -7.61 -12.63 -6.23
CA THR A 127 -7.72 -14.10 -6.29
C THR A 127 -9.10 -14.54 -6.76
N THR A 128 -10.18 -13.91 -6.30
CA THR A 128 -11.57 -14.20 -6.71
C THR A 128 -11.82 -13.91 -8.20
N ILE A 129 -11.24 -12.82 -8.74
CA ILE A 129 -11.26 -12.54 -10.18
C ILE A 129 -10.53 -13.64 -10.95
N ASN A 130 -9.35 -14.05 -10.47
CA ASN A 130 -8.56 -15.12 -11.09
C ASN A 130 -9.25 -16.50 -11.07
N THR A 131 -10.08 -16.80 -10.06
CA THR A 131 -10.88 -18.03 -10.04
C THR A 131 -12.08 -17.94 -10.97
N HIS A 132 -12.82 -16.82 -10.97
CA HIS A 132 -13.96 -16.61 -11.86
C HIS A 132 -13.58 -16.71 -13.35
N LEU A 133 -12.38 -16.21 -13.72
CA LEU A 133 -11.82 -16.32 -15.07
C LEU A 133 -11.30 -17.71 -15.44
N ARG A 134 -11.16 -18.62 -14.47
CA ARG A 134 -10.87 -20.06 -14.70
C ARG A 134 -12.12 -20.93 -14.73
N GLU A 135 -13.28 -20.37 -14.38
CA GLU A 135 -14.60 -21.02 -14.45
C GLU A 135 -15.35 -20.64 -15.74
N THR A 136 -15.25 -19.37 -16.14
CA THR A 136 -15.84 -18.84 -17.39
C THR A 136 -15.08 -19.26 -18.65
N LEU A 137 -13.85 -19.76 -18.53
CA LEU A 137 -13.01 -20.21 -19.64
C LEU A 137 -12.81 -21.73 -19.62
N PRO A 138 -12.75 -22.41 -20.79
CA PRO A 138 -12.40 -23.83 -20.84
C PRO A 138 -11.01 -24.07 -20.24
N LYS A 139 -10.87 -25.17 -19.49
CA LYS A 139 -9.63 -25.49 -18.75
C LYS A 139 -8.51 -25.89 -19.71
N ILE A 140 -7.63 -24.93 -19.97
CA ILE A 140 -6.49 -25.02 -20.88
C ILE A 140 -5.20 -25.14 -20.06
N PRO A 141 -4.29 -26.10 -20.36
CA PRO A 141 -3.10 -26.35 -19.55
C PRO A 141 -1.93 -25.38 -19.81
N TYR A 142 -1.99 -24.58 -20.88
CA TYR A 142 -0.96 -23.59 -21.21
C TYR A 142 -1.36 -22.17 -20.75
N VAL A 143 -0.35 -21.36 -20.46
CA VAL A 143 -0.52 -19.96 -20.02
C VAL A 143 -1.08 -19.12 -21.17
N LYS A 144 -2.10 -18.32 -20.87
CA LYS A 144 -2.76 -17.36 -21.79
C LYS A 144 -2.30 -15.93 -21.50
N ALA A 145 -2.39 -15.02 -22.47
CA ALA A 145 -2.07 -13.60 -22.29
C ALA A 145 -2.83 -12.98 -21.08
N ILE A 146 -4.12 -13.27 -20.96
CA ILE A 146 -4.93 -12.85 -19.80
C ILE A 146 -4.37 -13.35 -18.46
N ASP A 147 -3.83 -14.58 -18.38
CA ASP A 147 -3.23 -15.10 -17.14
C ASP A 147 -1.95 -14.32 -16.79
N ILE A 148 -1.16 -13.91 -17.79
CA ILE A 148 0.08 -13.14 -17.61
C ILE A 148 -0.24 -11.74 -17.07
N TYR A 149 -1.29 -11.09 -17.59
CA TYR A 149 -1.77 -9.82 -17.04
C TYR A 149 -2.17 -9.95 -15.57
N LEU A 150 -3.03 -10.94 -15.27
CA LEU A 150 -3.57 -11.17 -13.94
C LEU A 150 -2.48 -11.58 -12.93
N MET A 151 -1.52 -12.40 -13.32
CA MET A 151 -0.38 -12.76 -12.46
C MET A 151 0.55 -11.57 -12.23
N GLY A 152 0.75 -10.70 -13.23
CA GLY A 152 1.49 -9.44 -13.06
C GLY A 152 0.83 -8.52 -12.04
N CYS A 153 -0.46 -8.23 -12.22
CA CYS A 153 -1.25 -7.42 -11.27
C CYS A 153 -1.27 -8.03 -9.86
N PHE A 154 -1.41 -9.36 -9.74
CA PHE A 154 -1.32 -10.08 -8.46
C PHE A 154 0.04 -9.89 -7.77
N VAL A 155 1.15 -9.94 -8.53
CA VAL A 155 2.50 -9.67 -8.00
C VAL A 155 2.63 -8.22 -7.51
N PHE A 156 2.09 -7.23 -8.22
CA PHE A 156 2.09 -5.84 -7.75
C PHE A 156 1.31 -5.66 -6.43
N VAL A 157 0.12 -6.24 -6.31
CA VAL A 157 -0.69 -6.19 -5.08
C VAL A 157 0.02 -6.91 -3.93
N PHE A 158 0.65 -8.06 -4.19
CA PHE A 158 1.43 -8.80 -3.19
C PHE A 158 2.69 -8.03 -2.75
N LEU A 159 3.38 -7.35 -3.66
CA LEU A 159 4.51 -6.47 -3.34
C LEU A 159 4.10 -5.27 -2.47
N ALA A 160 2.91 -4.69 -2.68
CA ALA A 160 2.38 -3.64 -1.80
C ALA A 160 2.11 -4.15 -0.37
N LEU A 161 1.62 -5.39 -0.23
CA LEU A 161 1.44 -6.04 1.08
C LEU A 161 2.79 -6.37 1.75
N LEU A 162 3.79 -6.79 0.98
CA LEU A 162 5.16 -7.02 1.48
C LEU A 162 5.87 -5.72 1.89
N GLU A 163 5.65 -4.62 1.17
CA GLU A 163 6.18 -3.31 1.54
C GLU A 163 5.66 -2.87 2.91
N TYR A 164 4.34 -2.99 3.14
CA TYR A 164 3.76 -2.74 4.44
C TYR A 164 4.35 -3.67 5.52
N ALA A 165 4.50 -4.96 5.24
CA ALA A 165 5.07 -5.92 6.17
C ALA A 165 6.54 -5.57 6.54
N PHE A 166 7.31 -5.07 5.58
CA PHE A 166 8.69 -4.61 5.76
C PHE A 166 8.78 -3.31 6.57
N VAL A 167 7.93 -2.31 6.28
CA VAL A 167 7.79 -1.09 7.08
C VAL A 167 7.42 -1.41 8.53
N ASN A 168 6.42 -2.28 8.72
CA ASN A 168 5.97 -2.73 10.03
C ASN A 168 7.07 -3.52 10.78
N TYR A 169 7.84 -4.36 10.08
CA TYR A 169 8.97 -5.09 10.64
C TYR A 169 10.13 -4.17 11.06
N ILE A 170 10.47 -3.14 10.27
CA ILE A 170 11.48 -2.15 10.67
C ILE A 170 11.00 -1.40 11.92
N PHE A 171 9.75 -0.93 11.94
CA PHE A 171 9.19 -0.17 13.05
C PHE A 171 9.14 -0.98 14.36
N PHE A 172 8.55 -2.17 14.36
CA PHE A 172 8.46 -3.01 15.57
C PHE A 172 9.75 -3.79 15.89
N GLY A 173 10.62 -4.04 14.91
CA GLY A 173 11.91 -4.69 15.12
C GLY A 173 12.98 -3.75 15.72
N ARG A 174 13.02 -2.49 15.26
CA ARG A 174 13.94 -1.47 15.82
C ARG A 174 13.33 -0.69 16.98
N GLY A 175 12.02 -0.52 17.02
CA GLY A 175 11.27 0.24 18.03
C GLY A 175 11.65 -0.08 19.48
N PRO A 176 11.63 -1.34 19.94
CA PRO A 176 12.04 -1.71 21.30
C PRO A 176 13.50 -1.36 21.60
N HIS A 177 14.38 -1.51 20.60
CA HIS A 177 15.80 -1.20 20.75
C HIS A 177 16.08 0.31 20.77
N LEU A 178 15.26 1.11 20.07
CA LEU A 178 15.29 2.57 20.14
C LEU A 178 14.68 3.07 21.45
N GLN A 179 13.51 2.58 21.87
CA GLN A 179 12.89 2.94 23.14
C GLN A 179 13.83 2.65 24.32
N LYS A 180 14.52 1.51 24.32
CA LYS A 180 15.57 1.19 25.30
C LYS A 180 16.73 2.20 25.26
N LYS A 181 17.26 2.52 24.07
CA LYS A 181 18.33 3.52 23.90
C LYS A 181 17.90 4.95 24.30
N VAL A 182 16.66 5.34 24.07
CA VAL A 182 16.11 6.66 24.44
C VAL A 182 15.86 6.75 25.94
N ALA A 183 15.30 5.70 26.56
CA ALA A 183 15.15 5.60 28.01
C ALA A 183 16.51 5.62 28.73
N GLU A 184 17.51 4.91 28.20
CA GLU A 184 18.87 4.89 28.74
C GLU A 184 19.57 6.26 28.61
N LYS A 185 19.42 6.95 27.47
CA LYS A 185 19.91 8.33 27.31
C LYS A 185 19.21 9.28 28.29
N ALA A 186 17.89 9.23 28.41
CA ALA A 186 17.13 10.07 29.34
C ALA A 186 17.51 9.80 30.81
N ALA A 187 17.77 8.54 31.18
CA ALA A 187 18.27 8.18 32.50
C ALA A 187 19.66 8.79 32.77
N LYS A 188 20.57 8.73 31.79
CA LYS A 188 21.90 9.34 31.88
C LYS A 188 21.83 10.87 32.06
N THR A 189 21.05 11.59 31.23
CA THR A 189 20.90 13.05 31.36
C THR A 189 20.22 13.45 32.68
N ASN A 190 19.27 12.66 33.18
CA ASN A 190 18.62 12.90 34.48
C ASN A 190 19.60 12.70 35.65
N ASN A 191 20.49 11.70 35.57
CA ASN A 191 21.52 11.47 36.58
C ASN A 191 22.60 12.57 36.55
N GLU A 192 23.00 13.04 35.37
CA GLU A 192 23.93 14.17 35.21
C GLU A 192 23.34 15.45 35.83
N ASN A 193 22.08 15.77 35.52
CA ASN A 193 21.37 16.90 36.12
C ASN A 193 21.22 16.75 37.64
N LYS A 194 21.01 15.54 38.16
CA LYS A 194 20.99 15.27 39.61
C LYS A 194 22.36 15.54 40.25
N SER A 195 23.45 15.07 39.65
CA SER A 195 24.81 15.30 40.17
C SER A 195 25.19 16.79 40.17
N ARG A 196 24.80 17.55 39.14
CA ARG A 196 24.95 19.01 39.09
C ARG A 196 24.11 19.72 40.16
N LEU A 197 22.92 19.20 40.50
CA LEU A 197 22.07 19.78 41.54
C LEU A 197 22.57 19.46 42.96
N GLU A 198 23.11 18.27 43.19
CA GLU A 198 23.72 17.90 44.47
C GLU A 198 25.07 18.61 44.69
N SER A 199 25.84 18.87 43.65
CA SER A 199 27.08 19.68 43.72
C SER A 199 26.82 21.16 44.02
N ASN A 200 25.64 21.69 43.66
CA ASN A 200 25.21 23.06 43.98
C ASN A 200 24.45 23.16 45.31
N LYS A 201 24.40 22.08 46.11
CA LYS A 201 23.73 22.10 47.41
C LYS A 201 24.66 22.71 48.46
N VAL A 202 24.62 24.04 48.55
CA VAL A 202 25.37 24.85 49.54
C VAL A 202 25.38 24.17 50.91
N GLN A 203 26.58 23.93 51.42
CA GLN A 203 26.81 23.44 52.78
C GLN A 203 26.58 24.61 53.74
N VAL A 204 25.56 24.50 54.59
CA VAL A 204 25.15 25.58 55.51
C VAL A 204 25.66 25.24 56.90
N ASP A 205 26.64 26.00 57.38
CA ASP A 205 27.13 25.92 58.75
C ASP A 205 26.09 26.45 59.75
N ALA A 206 26.28 26.12 61.03
CA ALA A 206 25.30 26.33 62.10
C ALA A 206 24.99 27.81 62.45
N HIS A 207 25.55 28.79 61.73
CA HIS A 207 25.25 30.22 61.85
C HIS A 207 24.83 30.72 60.45
N GLY A 208 23.51 30.84 60.24
CA GLY A 208 22.89 30.80 58.92
C GLY A 208 23.04 32.05 58.04
N ASN A 209 24.23 32.26 57.47
CA ASN A 209 24.49 33.22 56.40
C ASN A 209 24.60 32.49 55.04
N ILE A 210 24.05 33.07 53.97
CA ILE A 210 24.14 32.51 52.60
C ILE A 210 25.30 33.17 51.87
N LEU A 211 26.33 32.40 51.54
CA LEU A 211 27.50 32.87 50.80
C LEU A 211 27.28 32.64 49.28
N LEU A 212 27.00 33.72 48.55
CA LEU A 212 26.79 33.68 47.10
C LEU A 212 28.15 33.80 46.38
N THR A 213 28.54 32.80 45.58
CA THR A 213 29.81 32.78 44.84
C THR A 213 29.62 32.47 43.36
N ASN A 214 30.57 32.98 42.56
CA ASN A 214 30.79 32.69 41.14
C ASN A 214 29.73 33.20 40.14
N LEU A 215 29.66 34.53 40.00
CA LEU A 215 29.52 35.14 38.67
C LEU A 215 30.93 35.29 38.07
N THR A 216 31.38 34.27 37.32
CA THR A 216 32.59 34.37 36.49
C THR A 216 32.26 35.07 35.17
N ASN A 217 32.95 36.17 34.88
CA ASN A 217 32.70 37.02 33.72
C ASN A 217 33.97 37.12 32.86
N GLU A 218 33.99 36.44 31.70
CA GLU A 218 34.99 36.64 30.65
C GLU A 218 34.34 36.78 29.27
N MET A 219 35.08 37.40 28.35
CA MET A 219 34.54 38.03 27.14
C MET A 219 35.31 37.59 25.90
N SER A 220 34.58 37.17 24.87
CA SER A 220 35.07 37.10 23.48
C SER A 220 33.87 37.17 22.53
N GLY A 221 34.02 37.71 21.32
CA GLY A 221 32.88 37.97 20.44
C GLY A 221 33.24 38.00 18.95
N ALA A 222 32.20 37.99 18.11
CA ALA A 222 32.26 38.31 16.68
C ALA A 222 30.85 38.57 16.09
N ASP A 223 30.79 39.52 15.15
CA ASP A 223 29.99 39.56 13.91
C ASP A 223 28.44 39.50 13.89
N MET A 224 27.88 40.71 13.69
CA MET A 224 27.06 41.12 12.51
C MET A 224 25.56 40.74 12.36
N MET A 225 24.86 41.63 11.63
CA MET A 225 23.50 41.51 11.02
C MET A 225 22.25 41.54 11.93
N GLY A 226 22.01 42.75 12.44
CA GLY A 226 20.75 43.52 12.40
C GLY A 226 19.40 42.92 11.97
N ALA A 227 18.36 43.29 12.73
CA ALA A 227 16.99 43.55 12.27
C ALA A 227 16.32 44.58 13.20
N LEU A 228 15.45 45.46 12.67
CA LEU A 228 14.62 46.37 13.47
C LEU A 228 13.24 45.76 13.75
N SER A 229 12.71 45.94 14.96
CA SER A 229 11.27 46.11 15.17
C SER A 229 10.96 46.69 16.56
N ASP A 230 10.02 47.64 16.60
CA ASP A 230 9.60 48.43 17.76
C ASP A 230 8.58 47.67 18.65
N PRO A 231 8.50 47.90 19.98
CA PRO A 231 7.57 47.18 20.86
C PRO A 231 6.18 47.82 20.88
N ARG A 232 5.11 47.01 20.74
CA ARG A 232 3.73 47.47 20.97
C ARG A 232 3.01 46.70 22.06
N VAL A 233 2.97 47.36 23.22
CA VAL A 233 1.86 47.47 24.17
C VAL A 233 0.54 46.80 23.74
N THR A 234 0.07 45.88 24.58
CA THR A 234 -1.35 45.84 24.96
C THR A 234 -1.49 45.51 26.44
N MET A 235 -1.96 46.47 27.24
CA MET A 235 -2.56 46.16 28.53
C MET A 235 -3.90 45.45 28.30
N PHE A 236 -4.25 44.50 29.16
CA PHE A 236 -5.61 44.45 29.71
C PHE A 236 -5.55 43.96 31.16
N SER A 237 -5.93 44.86 32.07
CA SER A 237 -6.13 44.60 33.48
C SER A 237 -7.58 44.21 33.74
N TYR A 238 -7.83 43.31 34.70
CA TYR A 238 -9.04 43.37 35.51
C TYR A 238 -8.73 42.98 36.95
N ASP A 239 -9.31 43.74 37.88
CA ASP A 239 -9.12 43.61 39.32
C ASP A 239 -9.84 42.40 39.93
N SER A 240 -9.36 41.93 41.09
CA SER A 240 -10.13 42.09 42.35
C SER A 240 -9.51 41.41 43.58
N ALA A 241 -9.85 41.98 44.74
CA ALA A 241 -9.85 41.37 46.08
C ALA A 241 -8.50 41.04 46.78
N SER A 242 -8.19 41.91 47.75
CA SER A 242 -7.47 41.63 49.00
C SER A 242 -8.15 40.48 49.80
N ILE A 243 -7.58 39.85 50.84
CA ILE A 243 -7.12 40.44 52.12
C ILE A 243 -6.02 39.58 52.81
N GLN A 244 -4.94 40.28 53.18
CA GLN A 244 -4.06 40.22 54.38
C GLN A 244 -3.64 38.90 55.09
N TYR A 245 -2.44 39.01 55.67
CA TYR A 245 -1.64 38.03 56.41
C TYR A 245 -2.07 37.84 57.88
N ARG A 246 -1.92 36.63 58.47
CA ARG A 246 -1.64 36.50 59.92
C ARG A 246 -0.96 35.18 60.32
N LYS A 247 0.07 35.30 61.17
CA LYS A 247 0.83 34.27 61.92
C LYS A 247 1.73 35.00 62.95
N PRO A 248 2.34 34.33 63.97
CA PRO A 248 2.11 32.99 64.51
C PRO A 248 1.48 33.14 65.94
N MET A 249 1.83 32.54 67.10
CA MET A 249 2.73 31.46 67.56
C MET A 249 2.37 31.04 69.02
N THR A 250 2.83 29.87 69.50
CA THR A 250 2.97 29.45 70.94
C THR A 250 1.70 29.40 71.83
N SER A 251 1.58 28.56 72.89
CA SER A 251 2.40 27.43 73.40
C SER A 251 1.61 26.56 74.40
N ARG A 252 2.09 25.31 74.60
CA ARG A 252 1.83 24.40 75.76
C ARG A 252 0.38 24.01 76.11
N ASP A 253 0.03 22.76 75.79
CA ASP A 253 -0.88 21.94 76.61
C ASP A 253 -0.08 21.17 77.69
N MET A 254 -0.76 20.79 78.79
CA MET A 254 -0.25 19.90 79.84
C MET A 254 -1.31 18.84 80.18
N TYR A 255 -0.88 17.65 80.60
CA TYR A 255 -1.73 16.46 80.75
C TYR A 255 -2.99 16.65 81.63
N GLY A 256 -4.17 16.43 81.05
CA GLY A 256 -5.26 15.70 81.72
C GLY A 256 -4.96 14.19 81.74
N ARG A 257 -5.55 13.33 82.59
CA ARG A 257 -6.96 13.24 83.05
C ARG A 257 -7.97 13.24 81.89
N PRO A 258 -8.90 12.26 81.84
CA PRO A 258 -8.80 11.33 80.70
C PRO A 258 -10.11 11.09 79.93
N ALA A 259 -10.00 10.71 78.65
CA ALA A 259 -11.01 9.96 77.91
C ALA A 259 -10.45 9.24 76.66
N LEU A 260 -10.91 8.00 76.48
CA LEU A 260 -11.10 7.16 75.27
C LEU A 260 -10.20 7.22 74.01
N ASP A 261 -9.87 6.00 73.56
CA ASP A 261 -9.96 5.43 72.21
C ASP A 261 -9.34 6.12 70.97
N ARG A 262 -8.49 5.35 70.27
CA ARG A 262 -8.24 5.54 68.83
C ARG A 262 -7.67 4.30 68.11
N PRO A 263 -8.28 3.85 66.99
CA PRO A 263 -7.66 2.89 66.07
C PRO A 263 -6.93 3.54 64.87
N VAL A 264 -5.90 2.83 64.41
CA VAL A 264 -5.29 2.68 63.06
C VAL A 264 -5.80 3.56 61.90
N ALA A 265 -4.87 4.20 61.14
CA ALA A 265 -4.95 4.34 59.66
C ALA A 265 -3.63 4.80 58.98
N HIS A 266 -3.43 4.39 57.71
CA HIS A 266 -2.24 4.62 56.88
C HIS A 266 -1.94 6.08 56.47
N LYS A 267 -0.67 6.36 56.16
CA LYS A 267 -0.20 7.62 55.52
C LYS A 267 0.33 7.35 54.10
N LYS A 268 -0.36 7.81 53.05
CA LYS A 268 0.07 7.69 51.64
C LYS A 268 0.90 8.91 51.21
N SER A 269 2.11 8.71 50.69
CA SER A 269 2.98 9.78 50.15
C SER A 269 2.60 10.15 48.71
N ARG A 270 2.08 11.37 48.48
CA ARG A 270 1.81 11.89 47.12
C ARG A 270 3.02 12.65 46.57
N LEU A 271 3.84 11.96 45.76
CA LEU A 271 4.97 12.57 45.03
C LEU A 271 4.47 13.31 43.78
N ARG A 272 4.36 14.64 43.86
CA ARG A 272 3.85 15.51 42.79
C ARG A 272 4.90 15.72 41.69
N ARG A 273 5.02 14.78 40.74
CA ARG A 273 5.82 14.98 39.52
C ARG A 273 5.28 16.19 38.72
N ARG A 274 6.10 17.23 38.55
CA ARG A 274 5.89 18.24 37.50
C ARG A 274 6.31 17.60 36.18
N ALA A 275 5.42 17.56 35.20
CA ALA A 275 5.76 17.22 33.83
C ALA A 275 6.34 18.45 33.13
N SER A 276 7.66 18.51 32.96
CA SER A 276 8.30 19.46 32.06
C SER A 276 8.13 18.98 30.61
N GLN A 277 7.69 19.89 29.74
CA GLN A 277 7.52 19.64 28.30
C GLN A 277 8.89 19.38 27.64
N LEU A 278 9.29 18.11 27.54
CA LEU A 278 10.54 17.72 26.91
C LEU A 278 10.25 17.30 25.46
N LYS A 279 10.35 18.27 24.55
CA LYS A 279 10.15 18.11 23.10
C LYS A 279 11.29 17.29 22.48
N VAL A 280 11.28 15.98 22.71
CA VAL A 280 12.22 15.02 22.12
C VAL A 280 12.09 15.11 20.59
N LYS A 281 13.14 15.63 19.95
CA LYS A 281 13.24 15.71 18.49
C LYS A 281 13.56 14.31 17.95
N ILE A 282 12.52 13.51 17.73
CA ILE A 282 12.61 12.10 17.28
C ILE A 282 13.30 12.05 15.90
N PRO A 283 14.49 11.43 15.78
CA PRO A 283 15.12 11.16 14.49
C PRO A 283 14.92 9.67 14.17
N ASP A 284 13.78 9.36 13.53
CA ASP A 284 13.53 8.05 12.87
C ASP A 284 12.24 8.06 12.01
N LEU A 285 11.32 9.02 12.18
CA LEU A 285 10.15 9.19 11.30
C LEU A 285 10.54 9.50 9.84
N THR A 286 11.77 9.99 9.60
CA THR A 286 12.25 10.34 8.26
C THR A 286 12.42 9.12 7.35
N ASP A 287 12.88 8.00 7.88
CA ASP A 287 13.24 6.84 7.06
C ASP A 287 11.99 6.05 6.65
N VAL A 288 11.04 5.84 7.56
CA VAL A 288 9.74 5.23 7.25
C VAL A 288 8.95 6.09 6.25
N ASN A 289 8.91 7.41 6.46
CA ASN A 289 8.22 8.33 5.55
C ASN A 289 9.00 8.53 4.22
N ALA A 290 10.31 8.24 4.18
CA ALA A 290 11.07 8.16 2.94
C ALA A 290 10.74 6.88 2.15
N ILE A 291 10.59 5.74 2.81
CA ILE A 291 10.15 4.47 2.17
C ILE A 291 8.76 4.68 1.56
N ASP A 292 7.75 5.08 2.36
CA ASP A 292 6.40 5.41 1.87
C ASP A 292 6.45 6.38 0.66
N LYS A 293 7.35 7.38 0.69
CA LYS A 293 7.50 8.38 -0.38
C LYS A 293 8.13 7.83 -1.66
N TRP A 294 9.10 6.91 -1.57
CA TRP A 294 9.65 6.22 -2.74
C TRP A 294 8.63 5.22 -3.32
N SER A 295 7.93 4.47 -2.48
CA SER A 295 6.87 3.52 -2.89
C SER A 295 5.76 4.21 -3.70
N ARG A 296 5.30 5.40 -3.25
CA ARG A 296 4.33 6.25 -3.98
C ARG A 296 4.75 6.64 -5.41
N VAL A 297 6.03 6.56 -5.76
CA VAL A 297 6.55 6.90 -7.10
C VAL A 297 6.93 5.66 -7.90
N ILE A 298 7.59 4.68 -7.27
CA ILE A 298 8.05 3.45 -7.93
C ILE A 298 6.86 2.59 -8.39
N PHE A 299 5.85 2.37 -7.54
CA PHE A 299 4.73 1.47 -7.86
C PHE A 299 3.91 1.97 -9.08
N PRO A 300 3.47 3.24 -9.16
CA PRO A 300 2.76 3.73 -10.34
C PRO A 300 3.59 3.72 -11.63
N ILE A 301 4.88 4.05 -11.56
CA ILE A 301 5.77 4.06 -12.74
C ILE A 301 5.99 2.64 -13.26
N THR A 302 6.31 1.69 -12.36
CA THR A 302 6.56 0.28 -12.75
C THR A 302 5.30 -0.41 -13.27
N PHE A 303 4.12 -0.11 -12.70
CA PHE A 303 2.85 -0.63 -13.21
C PHE A 303 2.44 0.00 -14.55
N THR A 304 2.65 1.31 -14.74
CA THR A 304 2.43 1.99 -16.03
C THR A 304 3.33 1.40 -17.11
N PHE A 305 4.61 1.17 -16.80
CA PHE A 305 5.56 0.52 -17.70
C PHE A 305 5.15 -0.93 -18.03
N PHE A 306 4.74 -1.71 -17.04
CA PHE A 306 4.20 -3.07 -17.24
C PHE A 306 3.00 -3.07 -18.19
N ASN A 307 2.03 -2.18 -17.99
CA ASN A 307 0.87 -2.06 -18.87
C ASN A 307 1.28 -1.65 -20.29
N LEU A 308 2.19 -0.68 -20.44
CA LEU A 308 2.68 -0.23 -21.75
C LEU A 308 3.35 -1.38 -22.51
N VAL A 309 4.25 -2.14 -21.87
CA VAL A 309 4.89 -3.31 -22.47
C VAL A 309 3.88 -4.41 -22.79
N TYR A 310 2.92 -4.68 -21.90
CA TYR A 310 1.87 -5.68 -22.12
C TYR A 310 1.00 -5.35 -23.34
N TRP A 311 0.49 -4.11 -23.43
CA TRP A 311 -0.36 -3.71 -24.54
C TRP A 311 0.41 -3.66 -25.87
N LEU A 312 1.66 -3.19 -25.88
CA LEU A 312 2.49 -3.26 -27.10
C LEU A 312 2.78 -4.70 -27.55
N TYR A 313 3.02 -5.63 -26.63
CA TYR A 313 3.38 -7.02 -26.97
C TYR A 313 2.18 -7.87 -27.43
N TYR A 314 0.95 -7.57 -26.98
CA TYR A 314 -0.23 -8.36 -27.32
C TYR A 314 -1.18 -7.71 -28.34
N VAL A 315 -1.00 -6.43 -28.69
CA VAL A 315 -1.77 -5.75 -29.76
C VAL A 315 -1.02 -5.74 -31.11
N HIS A 316 0.28 -6.06 -31.13
CA HIS A 316 1.06 -6.40 -32.33
C HIS A 316 1.38 -7.91 -32.40
#